data_AF-A0A7K4CED9-F1
#
_entry.id   AF-A0A7K4CED9-F1
#
_cell.length_a   1.000
_cell.length_b   1.000
_cell.length_c   1.000
_cell.angle_alpha   90.00
_cell.angle_beta   90.00
_cell.angle_gamma   90.00
#
_symmetry.space_group_name_H-M   'P 1'
#
loop_
_entity.id
_entity.type
_entity.pdbx_description
1 polymer ?
#
loop_
_entity_poly.entity_id
_entity_poly.type
_entity_poly.pdbx_seq_one_letter_code
_entity_poly.pdbx_strand_id
1 'polypeptide(L)'
;MIPAPDPRPPGAPVTGQCWFMLQRLPPLLDAFAKETDGVRRAEDIEYIHRMRVASRRLRAALPLFENCFSQKQYGRWMAEIAGITRALGEARDTDVQIAFLVKFEKKQAAAFKKRHKGDGAEPPLGPALQYLLSDLRRKRTRQQDHVLSALDALEKSRVILEMQDQFQAMSASTRRIPRQGLARGVPARAALRIESRLRTLLSYAPWVNHPEAVAEHHATRIAAKKLRYTMEVYGPVYRLGLARPLARVKKIQEILGDLHDCDVWIDQITRILLKERSLLRAPDDMKRPDTATLASLRLFLQDREKERTLLYQRFVRYWESQARAGMWDELRQTILFRRRHDYIPVPASSTGEIVSAARTLARTVSRMLPHEQHVTDLALQLFDGTKPLHNLGAGDRTLLEAAALIHDIGWKGGRRKHHHRGADRVLADETLPLDIAERAVIALMIFSHRGRHTPEEHPVFALLSPTDQDRALRLASLLKVADGFDYDHTGTIHTIRCMTSRDAVTIAVVTPGEVPVECEHARTKADLFRRVFERDLVIR
;
A
#
# COMPACT_ATOMS: atom_id res chain seq x y z
N MET A 1 -1.68 6.96 -6.03
CA MET A 1 -0.91 5.72 -6.28
C MET A 1 0.51 6.13 -6.63
N ILE A 2 1.52 5.57 -5.97
CA ILE A 2 2.91 5.69 -6.45
C ILE A 2 2.95 4.96 -7.81
N PRO A 3 3.38 5.60 -8.90
CA PRO A 3 3.46 4.94 -10.20
C PRO A 3 4.40 3.73 -10.11
N ALA A 4 4.03 2.61 -10.75
CA ALA A 4 4.92 1.47 -10.84
C ALA A 4 6.16 1.90 -11.66
N PRO A 5 7.40 1.64 -11.19
CA PRO A 5 8.58 1.80 -12.05
C PRO A 5 8.45 0.86 -13.27
N ASP A 6 9.17 1.20 -14.34
CA ASP A 6 9.08 0.49 -15.62
C ASP A 6 9.29 -1.03 -15.44
N PRO A 7 8.56 -1.87 -16.20
CA PRO A 7 8.72 -3.31 -16.14
C PRO A 7 10.15 -3.75 -16.40
N ARG A 8 10.57 -4.74 -15.63
CA ARG A 8 11.94 -5.25 -15.65
C ARG A 8 12.19 -6.09 -16.90
N PRO A 9 13.30 -5.87 -17.64
CA PRO A 9 13.63 -6.69 -18.80
C PRO A 9 13.99 -8.13 -18.40
N PRO A 10 13.77 -9.13 -19.29
CA PRO A 10 14.21 -10.50 -19.06
C PRO A 10 15.72 -10.56 -18.76
N GLY A 11 16.12 -11.32 -17.75
CA GLY A 11 17.55 -11.54 -17.40
C GLY A 11 18.21 -10.46 -16.53
N ALA A 12 17.47 -9.44 -16.06
CA ALA A 12 18.04 -8.46 -15.13
C ALA A 12 18.52 -9.11 -13.80
N PRO A 13 19.54 -8.54 -13.12
CA PRO A 13 20.08 -9.05 -11.85
C PRO A 13 19.12 -8.82 -10.68
N VAL A 14 18.83 -9.87 -9.90
CA VAL A 14 17.76 -9.88 -8.87
C VAL A 14 17.96 -8.76 -7.87
N THR A 15 16.96 -7.88 -7.75
CA THR A 15 16.93 -6.85 -6.71
C THR A 15 16.54 -7.49 -5.38
N GLY A 16 16.98 -6.92 -4.29
CA GLY A 16 16.54 -7.08 -2.92
C GLY A 16 15.04 -6.97 -2.70
N GLN A 17 14.31 -6.14 -3.46
CA GLN A 17 12.84 -6.24 -3.47
C GLN A 17 12.38 -7.62 -3.98
N CYS A 18 13.01 -8.14 -5.03
CA CYS A 18 12.70 -9.46 -5.57
C CYS A 18 13.24 -10.60 -4.69
N TRP A 19 14.34 -10.39 -3.98
CA TRP A 19 14.80 -11.30 -2.94
C TRP A 19 13.81 -11.37 -1.77
N PHE A 20 13.30 -10.21 -1.31
CA PHE A 20 12.27 -10.16 -0.27
C PHE A 20 10.97 -10.81 -0.76
N MET A 21 10.60 -10.60 -2.02
CA MET A 21 9.47 -11.30 -2.67
C MET A 21 9.60 -12.82 -2.57
N LEU A 22 10.78 -13.38 -2.83
CA LEU A 22 11.03 -14.84 -2.76
C LEU A 22 10.85 -15.42 -1.35
N GLN A 23 10.89 -14.59 -0.30
CA GLN A 23 10.57 -15.02 1.07
C GLN A 23 9.09 -14.98 1.40
N ARG A 24 8.27 -14.36 0.52
CA ARG A 24 6.86 -14.04 0.81
C ARG A 24 5.89 -14.74 -0.14
N LEU A 25 6.15 -14.74 -1.45
CA LEU A 25 5.20 -15.30 -2.42
C LEU A 25 5.22 -16.84 -2.51
N PRO A 26 6.37 -17.54 -2.53
CA PRO A 26 6.37 -19.00 -2.68
C PRO A 26 5.56 -19.73 -1.59
N PRO A 27 5.69 -19.41 -0.28
CA PRO A 27 4.87 -20.07 0.74
C PRO A 27 3.37 -19.83 0.59
N LEU A 28 2.96 -18.67 0.03
CA LEU A 28 1.55 -18.38 -0.25
C LEU A 28 1.03 -19.16 -1.46
N LEU A 29 1.87 -19.34 -2.47
CA LEU A 29 1.56 -20.14 -3.65
C LEU A 29 1.45 -21.62 -3.30
N ASP A 30 2.36 -22.14 -2.49
CA ASP A 30 2.35 -23.54 -2.05
C ASP A 30 1.12 -23.83 -1.18
N ALA A 31 0.79 -22.94 -0.24
CA ALA A 31 -0.42 -23.05 0.57
C ALA A 31 -1.71 -22.98 -0.26
N PHE A 32 -1.69 -22.26 -1.39
CA PHE A 32 -2.80 -22.20 -2.33
C PHE A 32 -2.90 -23.51 -3.14
N ALA A 33 -1.79 -23.97 -3.72
CA ALA A 33 -1.74 -25.14 -4.59
C ALA A 33 -2.09 -26.44 -3.82
N LYS A 34 -1.67 -26.56 -2.57
CA LYS A 34 -1.91 -27.73 -1.71
C LYS A 34 -3.39 -28.06 -1.51
N GLU A 35 -4.28 -27.07 -1.58
CA GLU A 35 -5.71 -27.27 -1.30
C GLU A 35 -6.51 -27.70 -2.55
N THR A 36 -5.90 -27.67 -3.74
CA THR A 36 -6.57 -27.91 -5.05
C THR A 36 -7.33 -29.24 -5.08
N ASP A 37 -6.66 -30.35 -4.72
CA ASP A 37 -7.26 -31.69 -4.75
C ASP A 37 -8.41 -31.82 -3.76
N GLY A 38 -8.30 -31.19 -2.59
CA GLY A 38 -9.35 -31.21 -1.57
C GLY A 38 -10.58 -30.41 -1.99
N VAL A 39 -10.40 -29.27 -2.67
CA VAL A 39 -11.52 -28.50 -3.24
C VAL A 39 -12.22 -29.30 -4.35
N ARG A 40 -11.47 -30.01 -5.19
CA ARG A 40 -12.03 -30.84 -6.26
C ARG A 40 -12.88 -31.98 -5.72
N ARG A 41 -12.40 -32.67 -4.67
CA ARG A 41 -13.15 -33.78 -4.03
C ARG A 41 -14.38 -33.31 -3.26
N ALA A 42 -14.40 -32.05 -2.81
CA ALA A 42 -15.53 -31.42 -2.11
C ALA A 42 -15.99 -32.17 -0.83
N GLU A 43 -15.11 -32.97 -0.23
CA GLU A 43 -15.40 -33.75 0.99
C GLU A 43 -15.52 -32.87 2.24
N ASP A 44 -14.80 -31.74 2.27
CA ASP A 44 -14.78 -30.80 3.40
C ASP A 44 -14.78 -29.35 2.91
N ILE A 45 -15.71 -28.54 3.41
CA ILE A 45 -15.83 -27.11 3.10
C ILE A 45 -14.60 -26.30 3.53
N GLU A 46 -13.78 -26.84 4.44
CA GLU A 46 -12.56 -26.16 4.90
C GLU A 46 -11.45 -26.15 3.84
N TYR A 47 -11.46 -27.06 2.86
CA TYR A 47 -10.55 -26.95 1.70
C TYR A 47 -10.82 -25.65 0.92
N ILE A 48 -12.09 -25.34 0.65
CA ILE A 48 -12.50 -24.08 0.00
C ILE A 48 -12.11 -22.89 0.87
N HIS A 49 -12.30 -22.99 2.19
CA HIS A 49 -11.91 -21.92 3.11
C HIS A 49 -10.41 -21.61 3.02
N ARG A 50 -9.55 -22.62 3.17
CA ARG A 50 -8.09 -22.49 3.18
C ARG A 50 -7.57 -22.02 1.84
N MET A 51 -8.03 -22.62 0.73
CA MET A 51 -7.64 -22.20 -0.62
C MET A 51 -8.00 -20.74 -0.89
N ARG A 52 -9.22 -20.32 -0.51
CA ARG A 52 -9.66 -18.93 -0.66
C ARG A 52 -8.85 -17.96 0.21
N VAL A 53 -8.47 -18.36 1.43
CA VAL A 53 -7.62 -17.54 2.29
C VAL A 53 -6.24 -17.37 1.66
N ALA A 54 -5.64 -18.45 1.16
CA ALA A 54 -4.34 -18.42 0.49
C ALA A 54 -4.38 -17.56 -0.80
N SER A 55 -5.39 -17.76 -1.66
CA SER A 55 -5.56 -16.99 -2.90
C SER A 55 -5.74 -15.49 -2.63
N ARG A 56 -6.53 -15.13 -1.63
CA ARG A 56 -6.74 -13.73 -1.21
C ARG A 56 -5.47 -13.09 -0.67
N ARG A 57 -4.62 -13.83 0.05
CA ARG A 57 -3.30 -13.36 0.51
C ARG A 57 -2.34 -13.21 -0.66
N LEU A 58 -2.31 -14.17 -1.58
CA LEU A 58 -1.50 -14.10 -2.80
C LEU A 58 -1.88 -12.87 -3.65
N ARG A 59 -3.19 -12.61 -3.85
CA ARG A 59 -3.68 -11.40 -4.54
C ARG A 59 -3.39 -10.10 -3.82
N ALA A 60 -3.22 -10.12 -2.51
CA ALA A 60 -2.83 -8.94 -1.74
C ALA A 60 -1.32 -8.69 -1.80
N ALA A 61 -0.52 -9.75 -1.87
CA ALA A 61 0.94 -9.70 -1.88
C ALA A 61 1.52 -9.47 -3.28
N LEU A 62 0.99 -10.13 -4.32
CA LEU A 62 1.52 -10.07 -5.69
C LEU A 62 1.67 -8.63 -6.23
N PRO A 63 0.70 -7.71 -6.04
CA PRO A 63 0.83 -6.33 -6.49
C PRO A 63 1.95 -5.54 -5.78
N LEU A 64 2.41 -5.97 -4.60
CA LEU A 64 3.53 -5.32 -3.90
C LEU A 64 4.87 -5.58 -4.60
N PHE A 65 4.93 -6.61 -5.45
CA PHE A 65 6.12 -7.07 -6.15
C PHE A 65 5.97 -7.07 -7.67
N GLU A 66 5.03 -6.28 -8.21
CA GLU A 66 4.75 -6.20 -9.64
C GLU A 66 6.02 -5.94 -10.49
N ASN A 67 6.96 -5.14 -9.96
CA ASN A 67 8.21 -4.78 -10.63
C ASN A 67 9.23 -5.93 -10.74
N CYS A 68 8.97 -7.05 -10.08
CA CYS A 68 9.80 -8.25 -10.20
C CYS A 68 9.45 -9.09 -11.43
N PHE A 69 8.37 -8.75 -12.13
CA PHE A 69 7.84 -9.49 -13.27
C PHE A 69 7.62 -8.56 -14.47
N SER A 70 7.50 -9.12 -15.67
CA SER A 70 6.99 -8.34 -16.81
C SER A 70 5.50 -8.03 -16.63
N GLN A 71 5.03 -6.90 -17.17
CA GLN A 71 3.60 -6.53 -17.09
C GLN A 71 2.68 -7.61 -17.69
N LYS A 72 3.12 -8.27 -18.76
CA LYS A 72 2.38 -9.37 -19.40
C LYS A 72 2.23 -10.57 -18.47
N GLN A 73 3.32 -11.02 -17.84
CA GLN A 73 3.29 -12.14 -16.88
C GLN A 73 2.44 -11.79 -15.66
N TYR A 74 2.70 -10.64 -15.04
CA TYR A 74 1.95 -10.17 -13.88
C TYR A 74 0.44 -10.08 -14.16
N GLY A 75 0.06 -9.45 -15.28
CA GLY A 75 -1.34 -9.30 -15.67
C GLY A 75 -2.05 -10.64 -15.86
N ARG A 76 -1.40 -11.59 -16.53
CA ARG A 76 -1.92 -12.95 -16.74
C ARG A 76 -2.10 -13.68 -15.41
N TRP A 77 -1.06 -13.73 -14.57
CA TRP A 77 -1.12 -14.43 -13.29
C TRP A 77 -2.19 -13.84 -12.37
N MET A 78 -2.28 -12.51 -12.30
CA MET A 78 -3.27 -11.85 -11.48
C MET A 78 -4.70 -12.13 -11.97
N ALA A 79 -4.92 -12.21 -13.29
CA ALA A 79 -6.22 -12.54 -13.87
C ALA A 79 -6.67 -13.97 -13.52
N GLU A 80 -5.80 -14.97 -13.71
CA GLU A 80 -6.11 -16.37 -13.40
C GLU A 80 -6.38 -16.57 -11.91
N ILE A 81 -5.51 -16.06 -11.04
CA ILE A 81 -5.70 -16.14 -9.59
C ILE A 81 -6.98 -15.39 -9.17
N ALA A 82 -7.31 -14.26 -9.81
CA ALA A 82 -8.55 -13.54 -9.53
C ALA A 82 -9.79 -14.33 -9.94
N GLY A 83 -9.75 -15.07 -11.06
CA GLY A 83 -10.81 -15.94 -11.54
C GLY A 83 -11.19 -16.98 -10.50
N ILE A 84 -10.24 -17.83 -10.09
CA ILE A 84 -10.48 -18.85 -9.07
C ILE A 84 -10.84 -18.25 -7.70
N THR A 85 -10.23 -17.12 -7.31
CA THR A 85 -10.58 -16.45 -6.05
C THR A 85 -12.05 -15.99 -6.02
N ARG A 86 -12.61 -15.58 -7.16
CA ARG A 86 -14.02 -15.15 -7.26
C ARG A 86 -14.94 -16.34 -7.06
N ALA A 87 -14.72 -17.44 -7.78
CA ALA A 87 -15.52 -18.66 -7.66
C ALA A 87 -15.49 -19.23 -6.23
N LEU A 88 -14.29 -19.33 -5.63
CA LEU A 88 -14.14 -19.75 -4.23
C LEU A 88 -14.79 -18.77 -3.24
N GLY A 89 -14.77 -17.47 -3.56
CA GLY A 89 -15.41 -16.43 -2.76
C GLY A 89 -16.92 -16.61 -2.69
N GLU A 90 -17.56 -16.75 -3.85
CA GLU A 90 -19.01 -16.94 -3.95
C GLU A 90 -19.48 -18.22 -3.24
N ALA A 91 -18.74 -19.31 -3.37
CA ALA A 91 -19.03 -20.56 -2.68
C ALA A 91 -18.86 -20.42 -1.16
N ARG A 92 -17.73 -19.85 -0.69
CA ARG A 92 -17.47 -19.69 0.74
C ARG A 92 -18.42 -18.72 1.42
N ASP A 93 -18.84 -17.66 0.73
CA ASP A 93 -19.80 -16.70 1.28
C ASP A 93 -21.13 -17.42 1.55
N THR A 94 -21.59 -18.28 0.64
CA THR A 94 -22.76 -19.15 0.87
C THR A 94 -22.53 -20.16 2.00
N ASP A 95 -21.36 -20.82 2.08
CA ASP A 95 -21.03 -21.74 3.19
C ASP A 95 -21.08 -21.03 4.55
N VAL A 96 -20.56 -19.80 4.63
CA VAL A 96 -20.59 -18.98 5.85
C VAL A 96 -22.03 -18.59 6.21
N GLN A 97 -22.86 -18.23 5.24
CA GLN A 97 -24.28 -17.94 5.47
C GLN A 97 -25.05 -19.18 5.99
N ILE A 98 -24.81 -20.36 5.41
CA ILE A 98 -25.41 -21.62 5.87
C ILE A 98 -24.96 -21.92 7.31
N ALA A 99 -23.66 -21.85 7.59
CA ALA A 99 -23.12 -22.09 8.92
C ALA A 99 -23.68 -21.11 9.96
N PHE A 100 -23.84 -19.84 9.58
CA PHE A 100 -24.48 -18.83 10.42
C PHE A 100 -25.94 -19.20 10.74
N LEU A 101 -26.76 -19.51 9.74
CA LEU A 101 -28.17 -19.86 9.95
C LEU A 101 -28.34 -21.12 10.81
N VAL A 102 -27.54 -22.16 10.57
CA VAL A 102 -27.58 -23.39 11.39
C VAL A 102 -27.22 -23.10 12.84
N LYS A 103 -26.19 -22.29 13.09
CA LYS A 103 -25.80 -21.89 14.45
C LYS A 103 -26.86 -21.01 15.10
N PHE A 104 -27.45 -20.10 14.34
CA PHE A 104 -28.49 -19.20 14.78
C PHE A 104 -29.78 -19.94 15.16
N GLU A 105 -30.21 -20.89 14.33
CA GLU A 105 -31.35 -21.78 14.57
C GLU A 105 -31.19 -22.55 15.88
N LYS A 106 -30.03 -23.20 16.08
CA LYS A 106 -29.72 -23.92 17.33
C LYS A 106 -29.79 -23.02 18.56
N LYS A 107 -29.23 -21.80 18.47
CA LYS A 107 -29.25 -20.82 19.58
C LYS A 107 -30.68 -20.37 19.90
N GLN A 108 -31.47 -20.07 18.87
CA GLN A 108 -32.87 -19.66 19.03
C GLN A 108 -33.72 -20.80 19.62
N ALA A 109 -33.58 -22.02 19.11
CA ALA A 109 -34.31 -23.18 19.64
C ALA A 109 -33.99 -23.44 21.12
N ALA A 110 -32.72 -23.32 21.53
CA ALA A 110 -32.32 -23.46 22.93
C ALA A 110 -32.90 -22.34 23.82
N ALA A 111 -32.88 -21.09 23.36
CA ALA A 111 -33.45 -19.96 24.09
C ALA A 111 -34.98 -20.07 24.22
N PHE A 112 -35.64 -20.54 23.16
CA PHE A 112 -37.09 -20.74 23.11
C PHE A 112 -37.53 -21.87 24.06
N LYS A 113 -36.89 -23.04 24.00
CA LYS A 113 -37.16 -24.17 24.92
C LYS A 113 -36.99 -23.79 26.39
N LYS A 114 -36.07 -22.88 26.71
CA LYS A 114 -35.88 -22.38 28.08
C LYS A 114 -37.04 -21.49 28.56
N ARG A 115 -37.68 -20.75 27.65
CA ARG A 115 -38.79 -19.83 27.96
C ARG A 115 -40.17 -20.50 27.91
N HIS A 116 -40.35 -21.50 27.06
CA HIS A 116 -41.63 -22.20 26.84
C HIS A 116 -41.51 -23.69 27.15
N LYS A 117 -41.26 -24.03 28.42
CA LYS A 117 -41.23 -25.44 28.87
C LYS A 117 -42.66 -25.99 28.87
N GLY A 118 -43.00 -26.80 27.86
CA GLY A 118 -44.20 -27.66 27.88
C GLY A 118 -45.35 -27.27 26.94
N ASP A 119 -45.29 -26.11 26.27
CA ASP A 119 -46.45 -25.58 25.51
C ASP A 119 -46.57 -26.08 24.07
N GLY A 120 -45.68 -26.97 23.59
CA GLY A 120 -45.69 -27.47 22.21
C GLY A 120 -45.49 -26.42 21.11
N ALA A 121 -45.35 -25.14 21.47
CA ALA A 121 -45.21 -24.03 20.54
C ALA A 121 -43.89 -24.13 19.75
N GLU A 122 -43.95 -23.78 18.47
CA GLU A 122 -42.76 -23.74 17.60
C GLU A 122 -42.06 -22.39 17.66
N PRO A 123 -40.72 -22.34 17.47
CA PRO A 123 -39.98 -21.09 17.43
C PRO A 123 -40.46 -20.20 16.27
N PRO A 124 -40.77 -18.91 16.50
CA PRO A 124 -41.38 -18.03 15.49
C PRO A 124 -40.48 -17.75 14.27
N LEU A 125 -39.18 -18.00 14.37
CA LEU A 125 -38.21 -17.84 13.29
C LEU A 125 -38.02 -19.11 12.43
N GLY A 126 -38.61 -20.25 12.83
CA GLY A 126 -38.43 -21.53 12.16
C GLY A 126 -38.69 -21.49 10.65
N PRO A 127 -39.87 -21.00 10.19
CA PRO A 127 -40.19 -20.96 8.77
C PRO A 127 -39.20 -20.15 7.92
N ALA A 128 -38.79 -18.96 8.38
CA ALA A 128 -37.80 -18.15 7.67
C ALA A 128 -36.43 -18.85 7.54
N LEU A 129 -35.96 -19.49 8.62
CA LEU A 129 -34.66 -20.15 8.62
C LEU A 129 -34.66 -21.37 7.68
N GLN A 130 -35.72 -22.17 7.69
CA GLN A 130 -35.87 -23.31 6.78
C GLN A 130 -35.93 -22.87 5.31
N TYR A 131 -36.68 -21.81 5.02
CA TYR A 131 -36.77 -21.23 3.67
C TYR A 131 -35.39 -20.77 3.17
N LEU A 132 -34.69 -19.96 3.97
CA LEU A 132 -33.38 -19.41 3.60
C LEU A 132 -32.31 -20.51 3.48
N LEU A 133 -32.28 -21.48 4.41
CA LEU A 133 -31.36 -22.61 4.36
C LEU A 133 -31.55 -23.45 3.11
N SER A 134 -32.80 -23.73 2.73
CA SER A 134 -33.13 -24.51 1.55
C SER A 134 -32.66 -23.81 0.28
N ASP A 135 -32.85 -22.48 0.20
CA ASP A 135 -32.39 -21.70 -0.94
C ASP A 135 -30.87 -21.62 -1.04
N LEU A 136 -30.18 -21.35 0.07
CA LEU A 136 -28.72 -21.29 0.12
C LEU A 136 -28.07 -22.64 -0.21
N ARG A 137 -28.64 -23.75 0.24
CA ARG A 137 -28.15 -25.10 -0.11
C ARG A 137 -28.23 -25.35 -1.61
N ARG A 138 -29.37 -25.05 -2.25
CA ARG A 138 -29.52 -25.15 -3.72
C ARG A 138 -28.52 -24.25 -4.45
N LYS A 139 -28.36 -23.01 -3.99
CA LYS A 139 -27.38 -22.07 -4.54
C LYS A 139 -25.97 -22.63 -4.44
N ARG A 140 -25.59 -23.17 -3.27
CA ARG A 140 -24.26 -23.72 -3.03
C ARG A 140 -23.94 -24.91 -3.93
N THR A 141 -24.90 -25.80 -4.16
CA THR A 141 -24.77 -26.91 -5.10
C THR A 141 -24.41 -26.41 -6.50
N ARG A 142 -25.15 -25.41 -7.02
CA ARG A 142 -24.87 -24.81 -8.33
C ARG A 142 -23.51 -24.11 -8.40
N GLN A 143 -23.10 -23.47 -7.31
CA GLN A 143 -21.78 -22.83 -7.22
C GLN A 143 -20.62 -23.84 -7.26
N GLN A 144 -20.86 -25.11 -6.94
CA GLN A 144 -19.81 -26.13 -7.02
C GLN A 144 -19.34 -26.31 -8.45
N ASP A 145 -20.25 -26.31 -9.43
CA ASP A 145 -19.90 -26.43 -10.85
C ASP A 145 -19.02 -25.26 -11.32
N HIS A 146 -19.31 -24.04 -10.84
CA HIS A 146 -18.50 -22.87 -11.12
C HIS A 146 -17.10 -22.96 -10.51
N VAL A 147 -16.98 -23.51 -9.30
CA VAL A 147 -15.68 -23.75 -8.65
C VAL A 147 -14.86 -24.76 -9.44
N LEU A 148 -15.47 -25.88 -9.86
CA LEU A 148 -14.80 -26.91 -10.66
C LEU A 148 -14.36 -26.35 -12.02
N SER A 149 -15.22 -25.61 -12.70
CA SER A 149 -14.88 -24.95 -13.98
C SER A 149 -13.71 -23.96 -13.81
N ALA A 150 -13.68 -23.19 -12.72
CA ALA A 150 -12.58 -22.27 -12.43
C ALA A 150 -11.27 -22.99 -12.10
N LEU A 151 -11.33 -24.17 -11.44
CA LEU A 151 -10.15 -25.01 -11.21
C LEU A 151 -9.60 -25.58 -12.52
N ASP A 152 -10.46 -26.09 -13.39
CA ASP A 152 -10.05 -26.63 -14.69
C ASP A 152 -9.41 -25.55 -15.57
N ALA A 153 -9.96 -24.33 -15.56
CA ALA A 153 -9.36 -23.18 -16.24
C ALA A 153 -7.98 -22.84 -15.69
N LEU A 154 -7.82 -22.82 -14.36
CA LEU A 154 -6.55 -22.55 -13.70
C LEU A 154 -5.50 -23.62 -14.03
N GLU A 155 -5.86 -24.90 -13.99
CA GLU A 155 -4.96 -26.01 -14.35
C GLU A 155 -4.52 -25.90 -15.82
N LYS A 156 -5.47 -25.67 -16.74
CA LYS A 156 -5.19 -25.46 -18.16
C LYS A 156 -4.27 -24.28 -18.42
N SER A 157 -4.39 -23.20 -17.63
CA SER A 157 -3.53 -22.02 -17.77
C SER A 157 -2.05 -22.30 -17.45
N ARG A 158 -1.77 -23.33 -16.65
CA ARG A 158 -0.44 -23.67 -16.10
C ARG A 158 0.23 -22.54 -15.31
N VAL A 159 -0.52 -21.50 -14.89
CA VAL A 159 0.02 -20.34 -14.16
C VAL A 159 0.74 -20.74 -12.88
N ILE A 160 0.25 -21.74 -12.15
CA ILE A 160 0.86 -22.19 -10.89
C ILE A 160 2.26 -22.76 -11.14
N LEU A 161 2.41 -23.63 -12.14
CA LEU A 161 3.70 -24.20 -12.53
C LEU A 161 4.65 -23.10 -13.03
N GLU A 162 4.18 -22.20 -13.89
CA GLU A 162 5.00 -21.08 -14.37
C GLU A 162 5.51 -20.17 -13.25
N MET A 163 4.66 -19.90 -12.25
CA MET A 163 5.07 -19.11 -11.08
C MET A 163 6.12 -19.86 -10.25
N GLN A 164 5.94 -21.17 -10.03
CA GLN A 164 6.91 -22.01 -9.33
C GLN A 164 8.26 -22.03 -10.05
N ASP A 165 8.27 -22.28 -11.36
CA ASP A 165 9.48 -22.29 -12.19
C ASP A 165 10.18 -20.92 -12.15
N GLN A 166 9.42 -19.83 -12.28
CA GLN A 166 9.98 -18.48 -12.20
C GLN A 166 10.60 -18.21 -10.82
N PHE A 167 9.93 -18.59 -9.73
CA PHE A 167 10.46 -18.38 -8.38
C PHE A 167 11.72 -19.23 -8.13
N GLN A 168 11.76 -20.46 -8.63
CA GLN A 168 12.94 -21.33 -8.55
C GLN A 168 14.12 -20.76 -9.35
N ALA A 169 13.89 -20.32 -10.59
CA ALA A 169 14.92 -19.69 -11.43
C ALA A 169 15.49 -18.42 -10.77
N MET A 170 14.61 -17.56 -10.24
CA MET A 170 15.02 -16.36 -9.50
C MET A 170 15.81 -16.72 -8.24
N SER A 171 15.34 -17.70 -7.46
CA SER A 171 16.04 -18.16 -6.25
C SER A 171 17.46 -18.66 -6.55
N ALA A 172 17.64 -19.45 -7.62
CA ALA A 172 18.95 -19.93 -8.05
C ALA A 172 19.93 -18.78 -8.33
N SER A 173 19.47 -17.71 -9.02
CA SER A 173 20.29 -16.53 -9.31
C SER A 173 20.64 -15.67 -8.08
N THR A 174 19.91 -15.80 -6.96
CA THR A 174 20.19 -15.05 -5.72
C THR A 174 21.20 -15.72 -4.78
N ARG A 175 21.54 -17.00 -4.99
CA ARG A 175 22.42 -17.77 -4.07
C ARG A 175 23.81 -17.17 -3.89
N ARG A 176 24.27 -16.38 -4.86
CA ARG A 176 25.61 -15.74 -4.86
C ARG A 176 25.61 -14.31 -4.34
N ILE A 177 24.46 -13.75 -3.95
CA ILE A 177 24.37 -12.34 -3.59
C ILE A 177 24.54 -12.19 -2.06
N PRO A 178 25.46 -11.35 -1.57
CA PRO A 178 25.66 -11.11 -0.15
C PRO A 178 24.37 -10.64 0.55
N ARG A 179 23.93 -11.36 1.59
CA ARG A 179 22.72 -11.05 2.38
C ARG A 179 22.73 -9.64 3.00
N GLN A 180 23.91 -9.06 3.20
CA GLN A 180 24.10 -7.76 3.88
C GLN A 180 23.79 -6.55 2.98
N GLY A 181 23.67 -6.71 1.66
CA GLY A 181 23.32 -5.63 0.72
C GLY A 181 21.87 -5.65 0.20
N LEU A 182 21.22 -6.81 0.20
CA LEU A 182 19.99 -7.10 -0.55
C LEU A 182 18.67 -6.62 0.07
N ALA A 183 18.69 -5.65 0.97
CA ALA A 183 17.45 -5.16 1.56
C ALA A 183 17.47 -3.68 1.94
N ARG A 184 18.47 -2.90 1.53
CA ARG A 184 18.60 -1.50 1.96
C ARG A 184 17.40 -0.64 1.54
N GLY A 185 16.84 -0.88 0.35
CA GLY A 185 15.62 -0.20 -0.13
C GLY A 185 14.30 -0.77 0.40
N VAL A 186 14.29 -1.98 0.98
CA VAL A 186 13.06 -2.66 1.40
C VAL A 186 12.33 -1.92 2.52
N PRO A 187 12.99 -1.45 3.61
CA PRO A 187 12.34 -0.68 4.66
C PRO A 187 11.62 0.58 4.19
N ALA A 188 12.26 1.39 3.33
CA ALA A 188 11.65 2.61 2.82
C ALA A 188 10.38 2.31 2.02
N ARG A 189 10.41 1.26 1.17
CA ARG A 189 9.22 0.82 0.43
C ARG A 189 8.15 0.23 1.34
N ALA A 190 8.53 -0.54 2.36
CA ALA A 190 7.61 -1.08 3.36
C ALA A 190 6.86 0.06 4.06
N ALA A 191 7.58 1.05 4.58
CA ALA A 191 7.01 2.21 5.26
C ALA A 191 6.06 2.99 4.35
N LEU A 192 6.46 3.28 3.11
CA LEU A 192 5.61 3.97 2.13
C LEU A 192 4.33 3.22 1.79
N ARG A 193 4.42 1.90 1.60
CA ARG A 193 3.25 1.07 1.29
C ARG A 193 2.32 0.99 2.49
N ILE A 194 2.84 0.82 3.71
CA ILE A 194 2.05 0.78 4.94
C ILE A 194 1.36 2.13 5.17
N GLU A 195 2.08 3.25 5.11
CA GLU A 195 1.49 4.59 5.30
C GLU A 195 0.42 4.90 4.25
N SER A 196 0.66 4.54 2.99
CA SER A 196 -0.34 4.73 1.94
C SER A 196 -1.65 3.99 2.24
N ARG A 197 -1.57 2.77 2.79
CA ARG A 197 -2.74 2.01 3.24
C ARG A 197 -3.36 2.59 4.51
N LEU A 198 -2.53 3.06 5.46
CA LEU A 198 -3.00 3.71 6.68
C LEU A 198 -3.79 4.98 6.35
N ARG A 199 -3.24 5.86 5.50
CA ARG A 199 -3.93 7.07 5.04
C ARG A 199 -5.26 6.75 4.36
N THR A 200 -5.31 5.69 3.55
CA THR A 200 -6.57 5.22 2.93
C THR A 200 -7.57 4.71 3.96
N LEU A 201 -7.12 4.09 5.06
CA LEU A 201 -8.01 3.69 6.14
C LEU A 201 -8.53 4.92 6.90
N LEU A 202 -7.63 5.86 7.21
CA LEU A 202 -7.96 7.08 7.95
C LEU A 202 -8.79 8.08 7.15
N SER A 203 -8.79 8.02 5.81
CA SER A 203 -9.71 8.84 5.01
C SER A 203 -11.19 8.51 5.24
N TYR A 204 -11.49 7.35 5.83
CA TYR A 204 -12.85 6.99 6.24
C TYR A 204 -13.17 7.35 7.69
N ALA A 205 -12.22 7.92 8.44
CA ALA A 205 -12.44 8.35 9.83
C ALA A 205 -13.66 9.29 10.00
N PRO A 206 -13.94 10.24 9.09
CA PRO A 206 -15.13 11.09 9.20
C PRO A 206 -16.45 10.30 9.22
N TRP A 207 -16.52 9.14 8.56
CA TRP A 207 -17.73 8.33 8.42
C TRP A 207 -17.98 7.36 9.57
N VAL A 208 -17.06 7.27 10.54
CA VAL A 208 -17.18 6.33 11.67
C VAL A 208 -18.43 6.64 12.51
N ASN A 209 -18.71 7.92 12.74
CA ASN A 209 -19.82 8.36 13.60
C ASN A 209 -21.16 8.54 12.84
N HIS A 210 -21.24 8.00 11.62
CA HIS A 210 -22.44 8.02 10.79
C HIS A 210 -23.08 6.62 10.71
N PRO A 211 -24.16 6.32 11.47
CA PRO A 211 -24.78 4.99 11.46
C PRO A 211 -25.34 4.56 10.10
N GLU A 212 -25.75 5.52 9.28
CA GLU A 212 -26.31 5.37 7.94
C GLU A 212 -25.26 5.11 6.84
N ALA A 213 -23.97 5.33 7.12
CA ALA A 213 -22.87 5.26 6.16
C ALA A 213 -22.42 3.81 5.85
N VAL A 214 -23.38 2.96 5.45
CA VAL A 214 -23.19 1.52 5.18
C VAL A 214 -22.06 1.28 4.16
N ALA A 215 -22.05 2.06 3.07
CA ALA A 215 -21.07 1.93 2.00
C ALA A 215 -19.66 2.27 2.49
N GLU A 216 -19.53 3.31 3.31
CA GLU A 216 -18.28 3.79 3.88
C GLU A 216 -17.77 2.86 4.98
N HIS A 217 -18.64 2.26 5.79
CA HIS A 217 -18.27 1.21 6.74
C HIS A 217 -17.71 -0.02 6.01
N HIS A 218 -18.34 -0.42 4.90
CA HIS A 218 -17.82 -1.48 4.04
C HIS A 218 -16.48 -1.10 3.39
N ALA A 219 -16.34 0.13 2.90
CA ALA A 219 -15.09 0.64 2.35
C ALA A 219 -13.96 0.67 3.39
N THR A 220 -14.28 1.05 4.64
CA THR A 220 -13.39 1.00 5.80
C THR A 220 -12.91 -0.42 6.07
N ARG A 221 -13.82 -1.40 6.03
CA ARG A 221 -13.48 -2.83 6.16
C ARG A 221 -12.47 -3.27 5.10
N ILE A 222 -12.68 -2.87 3.84
CA ILE A 222 -11.78 -3.16 2.73
C ILE A 222 -10.41 -2.50 2.97
N ALA A 223 -10.39 -1.24 3.40
CA ALA A 223 -9.15 -0.51 3.70
C ALA A 223 -8.36 -1.17 4.84
N ALA A 224 -9.04 -1.54 5.94
CA ALA A 224 -8.43 -2.23 7.08
C ALA A 224 -7.84 -3.58 6.67
N LYS A 225 -8.56 -4.36 5.84
CA LYS A 225 -8.07 -5.60 5.24
C LYS A 225 -6.80 -5.39 4.41
N LYS A 226 -6.77 -4.36 3.55
CA LYS A 226 -5.61 -4.04 2.71
C LYS A 226 -4.40 -3.63 3.56
N LEU A 227 -4.62 -2.79 4.58
CA LEU A 227 -3.58 -2.40 5.54
C LEU A 227 -3.03 -3.62 6.28
N ARG A 228 -3.90 -4.48 6.83
CA ARG A 228 -3.49 -5.71 7.50
C ARG A 228 -2.63 -6.59 6.60
N TYR A 229 -3.04 -6.87 5.37
CA TYR A 229 -2.25 -7.71 4.47
C TYR A 229 -0.92 -7.10 4.06
N THR A 230 -0.86 -5.79 3.87
CA THR A 230 0.41 -5.10 3.63
C THR A 230 1.35 -5.23 4.84
N MET A 231 0.83 -5.08 6.07
CA MET A 231 1.59 -5.28 7.30
C MET A 231 1.96 -6.76 7.54
N GLU A 232 1.16 -7.73 7.10
CA GLU A 232 1.52 -9.16 7.17
C GLU A 232 2.71 -9.48 6.26
N VAL A 233 2.74 -8.91 5.04
CA VAL A 233 3.83 -9.11 4.08
C VAL A 233 5.12 -8.44 4.55
N TYR A 234 5.03 -7.19 5.01
CA TYR A 234 6.20 -6.42 5.43
C TYR A 234 6.55 -6.55 6.92
N GLY A 235 5.75 -7.25 7.72
CA GLY A 235 5.98 -7.43 9.15
C GLY A 235 7.41 -7.85 9.50
N PRO A 236 8.01 -8.84 8.79
CA PRO A 236 9.38 -9.28 9.05
C PRO A 236 10.48 -8.29 8.66
N VAL A 237 10.12 -7.11 8.13
CA VAL A 237 11.07 -5.99 7.97
C VAL A 237 11.39 -5.35 9.31
N TYR A 238 10.51 -5.51 10.29
CA TYR A 238 10.59 -4.89 11.60
C TYR A 238 11.00 -5.93 12.66
N ARG A 239 11.97 -5.58 13.51
CA ARG A 239 12.58 -6.45 14.52
C ARG A 239 11.60 -7.02 15.53
N LEU A 240 10.60 -6.23 15.89
CA LEU A 240 9.50 -6.66 16.78
C LEU A 240 8.25 -7.04 15.98
N GLY A 241 8.40 -7.19 14.66
CA GLY A 241 7.31 -7.31 13.71
C GLY A 241 6.36 -6.12 13.75
N LEU A 242 5.11 -6.39 13.37
CA LEU A 242 3.99 -5.46 13.46
C LEU A 242 2.83 -6.08 14.25
N ALA A 243 3.13 -6.99 15.19
CA ALA A 243 2.11 -7.84 15.84
C ALA A 243 1.00 -7.05 16.54
N ARG A 244 1.37 -6.00 17.31
CA ARG A 244 0.40 -5.13 18.01
C ARG A 244 -0.52 -4.37 17.05
N PRO A 245 -0.02 -3.57 16.08
CA PRO A 245 -0.89 -2.89 15.12
C PRO A 245 -1.67 -3.87 14.23
N LEU A 246 -1.08 -5.01 13.86
CA LEU A 246 -1.80 -6.08 13.15
C LEU A 246 -3.01 -6.58 13.93
N ALA A 247 -2.86 -6.88 15.22
CA ALA A 247 -3.96 -7.34 16.07
C ALA A 247 -5.07 -6.28 16.16
N ARG A 248 -4.70 -5.01 16.33
CA ARG A 248 -5.65 -3.90 16.40
C ARG A 248 -6.44 -3.71 15.09
N VAL A 249 -5.76 -3.68 13.94
CA VAL A 249 -6.43 -3.59 12.62
C VAL A 249 -7.26 -4.84 12.32
N LYS A 250 -6.80 -6.02 12.72
CA LYS A 250 -7.57 -7.26 12.60
C LYS A 250 -8.89 -7.14 13.37
N LYS A 251 -8.88 -6.58 14.58
CA LYS A 251 -10.09 -6.38 15.37
C LYS A 251 -11.08 -5.40 14.72
N ILE A 252 -10.59 -4.30 14.13
CA ILE A 252 -11.43 -3.39 13.32
C ILE A 252 -12.09 -4.17 12.18
N GLN A 253 -11.29 -4.97 11.46
CA GLN A 253 -11.76 -5.76 10.32
C GLN A 253 -12.78 -6.85 10.72
N GLU A 254 -12.65 -7.43 11.92
CA GLU A 254 -13.60 -8.40 12.48
C GLU A 254 -14.95 -7.74 12.79
N ILE A 255 -14.96 -6.64 13.56
CA ILE A 255 -16.20 -5.95 13.94
C ILE A 255 -16.94 -5.44 12.70
N LEU A 256 -16.22 -4.81 11.76
CA LEU A 256 -16.81 -4.38 10.49
C LEU A 256 -17.22 -5.55 9.59
N GLY A 257 -16.61 -6.73 9.77
CA GLY A 257 -17.04 -7.96 9.13
C GLY A 257 -18.42 -8.38 9.59
N ASP A 258 -18.60 -8.49 10.90
CA ASP A 258 -19.89 -8.85 11.51
C ASP A 258 -20.97 -7.82 11.16
N LEU A 259 -20.63 -6.53 11.14
CA LEU A 259 -21.53 -5.45 10.75
C LEU A 259 -21.99 -5.60 9.29
N HIS A 260 -21.04 -5.81 8.37
CA HIS A 260 -21.33 -6.01 6.97
C HIS A 260 -22.16 -7.27 6.70
N ASP A 261 -21.94 -8.35 7.47
CA ASP A 261 -22.75 -9.55 7.36
C ASP A 261 -24.21 -9.28 7.72
N CYS A 262 -24.47 -8.37 8.69
CA CYS A 262 -25.83 -7.89 8.96
C CYS A 262 -26.41 -7.10 7.79
N ASP A 263 -25.64 -6.20 7.18
CA ASP A 263 -26.08 -5.43 6.00
C ASP A 263 -26.49 -6.35 4.85
N VAL A 264 -25.72 -7.40 4.58
CA VAL A 264 -26.02 -8.40 3.54
C VAL A 264 -27.34 -9.12 3.83
N TRP A 265 -27.58 -9.52 5.08
CA TRP A 265 -28.84 -10.15 5.47
C TRP A 265 -30.03 -9.20 5.33
N ILE A 266 -29.89 -7.96 5.82
CA ILE A 266 -30.93 -6.93 5.74
C ILE A 266 -31.34 -6.68 4.28
N ASP A 267 -30.36 -6.46 3.39
CA ASP A 267 -30.62 -6.27 1.96
C ASP A 267 -31.29 -7.50 1.33
N GLN A 268 -30.77 -8.71 1.60
CA GLN A 268 -31.32 -9.96 1.04
C GLN A 268 -32.78 -10.18 1.45
N ILE A 269 -33.11 -10.04 2.74
CA ILE A 269 -34.48 -10.24 3.24
C ILE A 269 -35.41 -9.15 2.72
N THR A 270 -34.94 -7.90 2.68
CA THR A 270 -35.72 -6.77 2.15
C THR A 270 -36.08 -7.00 0.68
N ARG A 271 -35.14 -7.49 -0.15
CA ARG A 271 -35.42 -7.85 -1.55
C ARG A 271 -36.46 -8.96 -1.68
N ILE A 272 -36.40 -9.98 -0.82
CA ILE A 272 -37.41 -11.06 -0.80
C ILE A 272 -38.80 -10.48 -0.49
N LEU A 273 -38.91 -9.68 0.58
CA LEU A 273 -40.19 -9.08 0.99
C LEU A 273 -40.75 -8.10 -0.06
N LEU A 274 -39.90 -7.34 -0.75
CA LEU A 274 -40.31 -6.42 -1.82
C LEU A 274 -40.80 -7.16 -3.08
N LYS A 275 -40.12 -8.24 -3.48
CA LYS A 275 -40.56 -9.07 -4.62
C LYS A 275 -41.96 -9.63 -4.38
N GLU A 276 -42.25 -10.12 -3.18
CA GLU A 276 -43.58 -10.62 -2.84
C GLU A 276 -44.66 -9.54 -2.93
N ARG A 277 -44.39 -8.33 -2.45
CA ARG A 277 -45.33 -7.20 -2.58
C ARG A 277 -45.62 -6.85 -4.04
N SER A 278 -44.65 -7.04 -4.94
CA SER A 278 -44.85 -6.86 -6.38
C SER A 278 -45.61 -8.01 -7.05
N LEU A 279 -45.47 -9.24 -6.54
CA LEU A 279 -46.13 -10.46 -7.04
C LEU A 279 -47.58 -10.60 -6.58
N LEU A 280 -48.04 -9.86 -5.56
CA LEU A 280 -49.46 -9.72 -5.23
C LEU A 280 -50.33 -9.21 -6.40
N ARG A 281 -49.70 -8.73 -7.50
CA ARG A 281 -50.34 -8.29 -8.74
C ARG A 281 -50.22 -9.28 -9.91
N ALA A 282 -49.60 -10.45 -9.72
CA ALA A 282 -49.35 -11.44 -10.77
C ALA A 282 -50.19 -12.74 -10.60
N PRO A 283 -50.47 -13.50 -11.67
CA PRO A 283 -51.21 -14.77 -11.60
C PRO A 283 -50.54 -15.85 -10.73
N ASP A 284 -51.33 -16.85 -10.33
CA ASP A 284 -51.14 -17.77 -9.18
C ASP A 284 -50.01 -18.81 -9.31
N ASP A 285 -49.27 -18.84 -10.42
CA ASP A 285 -48.37 -19.95 -10.79
C ASP A 285 -46.91 -19.81 -10.29
N MET A 286 -46.61 -18.82 -9.44
CA MET A 286 -45.26 -18.65 -8.88
C MET A 286 -45.17 -19.17 -7.43
N LYS A 287 -44.13 -19.97 -7.13
CA LYS A 287 -43.82 -20.47 -5.77
C LYS A 287 -43.57 -19.30 -4.79
N ARG A 288 -44.62 -18.84 -4.11
CA ARG A 288 -44.56 -17.80 -3.07
C ARG A 288 -44.25 -18.41 -1.69
N PRO A 289 -43.47 -17.73 -0.82
CA PRO A 289 -43.41 -18.07 0.59
C PRO A 289 -44.80 -17.93 1.22
N ASP A 290 -45.19 -18.86 2.08
CA ASP A 290 -46.46 -18.77 2.78
C ASP A 290 -46.50 -17.59 3.77
N THR A 291 -47.70 -17.24 4.25
CA THR A 291 -47.89 -16.09 5.15
C THR A 291 -47.07 -16.22 6.45
N ALA A 292 -46.91 -17.44 6.95
CA ALA A 292 -46.10 -17.74 8.13
C ALA A 292 -44.61 -17.45 7.90
N THR A 293 -44.07 -17.83 6.74
CA THR A 293 -42.70 -17.55 6.32
C THR A 293 -42.47 -16.06 6.16
N LEU A 294 -43.43 -15.31 5.59
CA LEU A 294 -43.33 -13.85 5.47
C LEU A 294 -43.30 -13.14 6.83
N ALA A 295 -44.14 -13.56 7.78
CA ALA A 295 -44.11 -13.02 9.15
C ALA A 295 -42.77 -13.35 9.84
N SER A 296 -42.30 -14.59 9.70
CA SER A 296 -41.03 -15.07 10.23
C SER A 296 -39.82 -14.31 9.64
N LEU A 297 -39.85 -13.99 8.34
CA LEU A 297 -38.79 -13.20 7.67
C LEU A 297 -38.74 -11.75 8.18
N ARG A 298 -39.89 -11.14 8.48
CA ARG A 298 -39.92 -9.79 9.10
C ARG A 298 -39.30 -9.78 10.50
N LEU A 299 -39.56 -10.83 11.30
CA LEU A 299 -38.92 -10.99 12.61
C LEU A 299 -37.41 -11.17 12.48
N PHE A 300 -36.96 -11.95 11.49
CA PHE A 300 -35.53 -12.13 11.23
C PHE A 300 -34.85 -10.83 10.78
N LEU A 301 -35.53 -10.02 9.96
CA LEU A 301 -35.06 -8.70 9.54
C LEU A 301 -34.86 -7.77 10.75
N GLN A 302 -35.87 -7.65 11.62
CA GLN A 302 -35.78 -6.82 12.84
C GLN A 302 -34.63 -7.27 13.77
N ASP A 303 -34.41 -8.57 13.90
CA ASP A 303 -33.30 -9.12 14.68
C ASP A 303 -31.93 -8.74 14.09
N ARG A 304 -31.79 -8.77 12.75
CA ARG A 304 -30.56 -8.33 12.07
C ARG A 304 -30.33 -6.82 12.17
N GLU A 305 -31.37 -6.00 12.04
CA GLU A 305 -31.30 -4.54 12.22
C GLU A 305 -30.87 -4.16 13.64
N LYS A 306 -31.40 -4.85 14.65
CA LYS A 306 -31.00 -4.65 16.04
C LYS A 306 -29.54 -5.03 16.28
N GLU A 307 -29.11 -6.19 15.79
CA GLU A 307 -27.71 -6.63 15.92
C GLU A 307 -26.74 -5.68 15.19
N ARG A 308 -27.13 -5.18 14.00
CA ARG A 308 -26.36 -4.19 13.25
C ARG A 308 -26.08 -2.94 14.10
N THR A 309 -27.11 -2.39 14.75
CA THR A 309 -26.97 -1.21 15.64
C THR A 309 -25.98 -1.47 16.78
N LEU A 310 -26.04 -2.65 17.42
CA LEU A 310 -25.11 -3.02 18.49
C LEU A 310 -23.66 -3.15 18.00
N LEU A 311 -23.47 -3.77 16.83
CA LEU A 311 -22.15 -3.92 16.21
C LEU A 311 -21.57 -2.58 15.77
N TYR A 312 -22.42 -1.67 15.26
CA TYR A 312 -22.03 -0.31 14.93
C TYR A 312 -21.52 0.44 16.17
N GLN A 313 -22.27 0.42 17.28
CA GLN A 313 -21.83 1.03 18.54
C GLN A 313 -20.53 0.40 19.07
N ARG A 314 -20.31 -0.90 18.85
CA ARG A 314 -19.05 -1.56 19.19
C ARG A 314 -17.90 -1.09 18.29
N PHE A 315 -18.14 -0.92 17.00
CA PHE A 315 -17.17 -0.40 16.05
C PHE A 315 -16.72 1.01 16.43
N VAL A 316 -17.66 1.93 16.66
CA VAL A 316 -17.36 3.32 17.06
C VAL A 316 -16.52 3.34 18.34
N ARG A 317 -16.98 2.67 19.41
CA ARG A 317 -16.25 2.61 20.69
C ARG A 317 -14.84 2.06 20.51
N TYR A 318 -14.68 1.00 19.72
CA TYR A 318 -13.37 0.42 19.46
C TYR A 318 -12.48 1.37 18.66
N TRP A 319 -12.99 1.97 17.59
CA TRP A 319 -12.25 2.94 16.77
C TRP A 319 -11.73 4.11 17.61
N GLU A 320 -12.60 4.75 18.39
CA GLU A 320 -12.23 5.87 19.26
C GLU A 320 -11.20 5.47 20.32
N SER A 321 -11.31 4.26 20.88
CA SER A 321 -10.32 3.77 21.84
C SER A 321 -8.93 3.66 21.22
N GLN A 322 -8.83 3.28 19.94
CA GLN A 322 -7.55 3.22 19.24
C GLN A 322 -7.00 4.61 18.93
N ALA A 323 -7.87 5.56 18.57
CA ALA A 323 -7.49 6.95 18.37
C ALA A 323 -6.96 7.59 19.66
N ARG A 324 -7.68 7.44 20.79
CA ARG A 324 -7.25 7.93 22.11
C ARG A 324 -5.94 7.31 22.58
N ALA A 325 -5.70 6.04 22.24
CA ALA A 325 -4.45 5.35 22.55
C ALA A 325 -3.27 5.75 21.64
N GLY A 326 -3.44 6.68 20.69
CA GLY A 326 -2.38 7.10 19.78
C GLY A 326 -1.90 5.98 18.84
N MET A 327 -2.74 4.97 18.55
CA MET A 327 -2.34 3.79 17.77
C MET A 327 -1.73 4.16 16.42
N TRP A 328 -2.31 5.15 15.73
CA TRP A 328 -1.90 5.52 14.38
C TRP A 328 -0.52 6.15 14.38
N ASP A 329 -0.23 6.96 15.39
CA ASP A 329 1.09 7.57 15.57
C ASP A 329 2.11 6.55 16.05
N GLU A 330 1.73 5.59 16.91
CA GLU A 330 2.58 4.45 17.29
C GLU A 330 2.98 3.62 16.05
N LEU A 331 2.04 3.37 15.15
CA LEU A 331 2.31 2.66 13.89
C LEU A 331 3.25 3.47 12.99
N ARG A 332 2.98 4.78 12.80
CA ARG A 332 3.87 5.68 12.04
C ARG A 332 5.27 5.66 12.61
N GLN A 333 5.44 5.91 13.90
CA GLN A 333 6.74 5.85 14.56
C GLN A 333 7.44 4.50 14.31
N THR A 334 6.72 3.39 14.43
CA THR A 334 7.30 2.06 14.21
C THR A 334 7.83 1.86 12.79
N ILE A 335 7.12 2.36 11.77
CA ILE A 335 7.55 2.20 10.39
C ILE A 335 8.70 3.13 9.97
N LEU A 336 9.06 4.11 10.81
CA LEU A 336 10.07 5.13 10.52
C LEU A 336 11.41 4.88 11.21
N PHE A 337 11.40 4.40 12.45
CA PHE A 337 12.62 4.36 13.26
C PHE A 337 13.58 3.23 12.87
N ARG A 338 14.76 3.58 12.32
CA ARG A 338 15.83 2.64 11.91
C ARG A 338 16.09 1.50 12.91
N ARG A 339 16.15 1.78 14.22
CA ARG A 339 16.41 0.77 15.28
C ARG A 339 15.34 -0.32 15.41
N ARG A 340 14.15 -0.11 14.86
CA ARG A 340 13.04 -1.07 14.88
C ARG A 340 12.99 -1.97 13.63
N HIS A 341 13.96 -1.85 12.72
CA HIS A 341 14.04 -2.66 11.50
C HIS A 341 15.04 -3.79 11.64
N ASP A 342 14.75 -4.96 11.06
CA ASP A 342 15.68 -6.09 10.93
C ASP A 342 16.65 -5.90 9.77
N TYR A 343 16.19 -5.24 8.70
CA TYR A 343 17.01 -4.87 7.56
C TYR A 343 17.65 -3.50 7.83
N ILE A 344 18.53 -3.44 8.82
CA ILE A 344 19.33 -2.26 9.13
C ILE A 344 20.42 -2.15 8.04
N PRO A 345 20.62 -0.99 7.40
CA PRO A 345 21.89 -0.74 6.74
C PRO A 345 23.02 -0.92 7.76
N VAL A 346 23.99 -1.77 7.41
CA VAL A 346 25.34 -1.91 8.03
C VAL A 346 25.92 -0.51 8.37
N PRO A 347 26.80 -0.35 9.38
CA PRO A 347 27.09 0.92 10.09
C PRO A 347 27.16 2.18 9.25
N ALA A 348 26.84 3.33 9.86
CA ALA A 348 26.87 4.65 9.23
C ALA A 348 28.01 4.76 8.20
N SER A 349 27.62 4.75 6.93
CA SER A 349 28.60 4.73 5.86
C SER A 349 29.37 6.03 5.85
N SER A 350 30.66 5.94 5.53
CA SER A 350 31.48 7.14 5.44
C SER A 350 30.97 8.04 4.30
N THR A 351 31.24 9.34 4.42
CA THR A 351 30.93 10.32 3.36
C THR A 351 31.41 9.85 1.98
N GLY A 352 32.61 9.26 1.90
CA GLY A 352 33.18 8.76 0.66
C GLY A 352 32.42 7.57 0.05
N GLU A 353 31.85 6.69 0.87
CA GLU A 353 31.07 5.54 0.40
C GLU A 353 29.76 5.96 -0.24
N ILE A 354 29.04 6.92 0.37
CA ILE A 354 27.76 7.43 -0.14
C ILE A 354 27.97 8.07 -1.52
N VAL A 355 28.94 8.98 -1.63
CA VAL A 355 29.23 9.70 -2.87
C VAL A 355 29.72 8.73 -3.96
N SER A 356 30.62 7.79 -3.61
CA SER A 356 31.12 6.78 -4.57
C SER A 356 29.98 5.90 -5.12
N ALA A 357 29.05 5.48 -4.27
CA ALA A 357 27.88 4.73 -4.68
C ALA A 357 26.95 5.56 -5.59
N ALA A 358 26.71 6.83 -5.24
CA ALA A 358 25.92 7.75 -6.07
C ALA A 358 26.56 7.97 -7.45
N ARG A 359 27.88 8.21 -7.53
CA ARG A 359 28.61 8.33 -8.81
C ARG A 359 28.53 7.05 -9.64
N THR A 360 28.68 5.89 -9.01
CA THR A 360 28.54 4.60 -9.69
C THR A 360 27.14 4.44 -10.27
N LEU A 361 26.12 4.79 -9.48
CA LEU A 361 24.73 4.72 -9.91
C LEU A 361 24.43 5.70 -11.06
N ALA A 362 24.93 6.93 -11.00
CA ALA A 362 24.82 7.92 -12.08
C ALA A 362 25.35 7.40 -13.43
N ARG A 363 26.52 6.74 -13.39
CA ARG A 363 27.15 6.12 -14.58
C ARG A 363 26.31 5.02 -15.22
N THR A 364 25.43 4.35 -14.46
CA THR A 364 24.55 3.30 -15.02
C THR A 364 23.40 3.86 -15.86
N VAL A 365 23.14 5.16 -15.80
CA VAL A 365 21.99 5.79 -16.46
C VAL A 365 22.40 6.84 -17.50
N SER A 366 23.48 7.60 -17.32
CA SER A 366 23.58 8.88 -18.02
C SER A 366 24.70 9.00 -19.07
N ARG A 367 24.26 9.39 -20.28
CA ARG A 367 25.01 10.17 -21.29
C ARG A 367 25.17 11.65 -20.88
N MET A 368 24.68 12.07 -19.70
CA MET A 368 24.60 13.48 -19.27
C MET A 368 25.60 13.89 -18.18
N LEU A 369 26.54 13.01 -17.80
CA LEU A 369 27.49 13.18 -16.68
C LEU A 369 28.06 14.61 -16.46
N PRO A 370 28.38 15.40 -17.52
CA PRO A 370 28.83 16.78 -17.33
C PRO A 370 27.82 17.67 -16.59
N HIS A 371 26.52 17.57 -16.92
CA HIS A 371 25.46 18.36 -16.30
C HIS A 371 25.29 17.99 -14.83
N GLU A 372 25.19 16.70 -14.48
CA GLU A 372 25.01 16.32 -13.08
C GLU A 372 26.23 16.70 -12.22
N GLN A 373 27.45 16.63 -12.77
CA GLN A 373 28.64 17.11 -12.08
C GLN A 373 28.62 18.63 -11.87
N HIS A 374 28.24 19.39 -12.90
CA HIS A 374 28.19 20.85 -12.83
C HIS A 374 27.13 21.35 -11.83
N VAL A 375 25.92 20.79 -11.87
CA VAL A 375 24.88 21.07 -10.87
C VAL A 375 25.35 20.69 -9.46
N THR A 376 26.09 19.58 -9.32
CA THR A 376 26.68 19.18 -8.04
C THR A 376 27.64 20.24 -7.50
N ASP A 377 28.55 20.74 -8.33
CA ASP A 377 29.53 21.75 -7.92
C ASP A 377 28.83 23.06 -7.49
N LEU A 378 27.81 23.48 -8.23
CA LEU A 378 27.00 24.66 -7.89
C LEU A 378 26.18 24.49 -6.62
N ALA A 379 25.57 23.32 -6.42
CA ALA A 379 24.80 23.01 -5.21
C ALA A 379 25.69 23.05 -3.96
N LEU A 380 26.93 22.56 -4.06
CA LEU A 380 27.90 22.60 -2.98
C LEU A 380 28.39 24.02 -2.68
N GLN A 381 28.61 24.85 -3.71
CA GLN A 381 28.92 26.28 -3.51
C GLN A 381 27.76 27.03 -2.83
N LEU A 382 26.51 26.75 -3.21
CA LEU A 382 25.33 27.30 -2.53
C LEU A 382 25.27 26.86 -1.07
N PHE A 383 25.49 25.58 -0.79
CA PHE A 383 25.51 25.05 0.57
C PHE A 383 26.56 25.77 1.42
N ASP A 384 27.81 25.78 0.96
CA ASP A 384 28.90 26.38 1.73
C ASP A 384 28.68 27.90 1.91
N GLY A 385 28.19 28.59 0.87
CA GLY A 385 27.92 30.03 0.90
C GLY A 385 26.69 30.44 1.72
N THR A 386 25.75 29.53 1.98
CA THR A 386 24.53 29.79 2.76
C THR A 386 24.53 29.11 4.14
N LYS A 387 25.68 28.60 4.59
CA LYS A 387 25.85 27.94 5.91
C LYS A 387 25.23 28.67 7.10
N PRO A 388 25.34 30.02 7.23
CA PRO A 388 24.70 30.75 8.33
C PRO A 388 23.17 30.68 8.33
N LEU A 389 22.54 30.38 7.19
CA LEU A 389 21.07 30.32 7.05
C LEU A 389 20.52 28.94 7.36
N HIS A 390 21.17 27.89 6.86
CA HIS A 390 20.65 26.52 6.98
C HIS A 390 21.19 25.78 8.21
N ASN A 391 22.36 26.15 8.73
CA ASN A 391 22.98 25.53 9.91
C ASN A 391 23.10 23.99 9.82
N LEU A 392 23.39 23.47 8.62
CA LEU A 392 23.51 22.03 8.34
C LEU A 392 24.98 21.61 8.32
N GLY A 393 25.22 20.32 8.60
CA GLY A 393 26.55 19.77 8.80
C GLY A 393 27.17 19.10 7.57
N ALA A 394 28.36 18.53 7.76
CA ALA A 394 29.08 17.82 6.69
C ALA A 394 28.28 16.61 6.14
N GLY A 395 27.52 15.91 6.97
CA GLY A 395 26.67 14.82 6.53
C GLY A 395 25.57 15.27 5.57
N ASP A 396 24.96 16.44 5.80
CA ASP A 396 23.92 16.98 4.93
C ASP A 396 24.50 17.48 3.59
N ARG A 397 25.72 18.04 3.64
CA ARG A 397 26.51 18.36 2.44
C ARG A 397 26.76 17.12 1.58
N THR A 398 27.07 15.98 2.20
CA THR A 398 27.20 14.68 1.52
C THR A 398 25.90 14.23 0.86
N LEU A 399 24.76 14.38 1.55
CA LEU A 399 23.46 14.02 0.98
C LEU A 399 23.11 14.89 -0.22
N LEU A 400 23.42 16.20 -0.16
CA LEU A 400 23.25 17.11 -1.28
C LEU A 400 24.12 16.72 -2.47
N GLU A 401 25.41 16.42 -2.24
CA GLU A 401 26.32 15.94 -3.29
C GLU A 401 25.78 14.68 -3.96
N ALA A 402 25.40 13.68 -3.15
CA ALA A 402 24.88 12.42 -3.65
C ALA A 402 23.59 12.60 -4.44
N ALA A 403 22.68 13.48 -3.99
CA ALA A 403 21.44 13.76 -4.68
C ALA A 403 21.65 14.51 -5.99
N ALA A 404 22.52 15.52 -6.02
CA ALA A 404 22.84 16.28 -7.21
C ALA A 404 23.45 15.38 -8.30
N LEU A 405 24.32 14.43 -7.93
CA LEU A 405 24.91 13.46 -8.86
C LEU A 405 23.88 12.52 -9.54
N ILE A 406 22.72 12.30 -8.92
CA ILE A 406 21.72 11.31 -9.39
C ILE A 406 20.33 11.91 -9.60
N HIS A 407 20.18 13.24 -9.59
CA HIS A 407 18.86 13.87 -9.66
C HIS A 407 18.10 13.52 -10.95
N ASP A 408 18.85 13.26 -12.02
CA ASP A 408 18.33 12.90 -13.33
C ASP A 408 18.30 11.39 -13.64
N ILE A 409 18.50 10.54 -12.62
CA ILE A 409 18.47 9.08 -12.78
C ILE A 409 17.12 8.52 -13.31
N GLY A 410 16.05 9.32 -13.28
CA GLY A 410 14.73 8.97 -13.78
C GLY A 410 14.54 9.09 -15.30
N TRP A 411 15.52 9.63 -16.04
CA TRP A 411 15.42 9.90 -17.48
C TRP A 411 15.41 8.66 -18.38
N LYS A 412 15.87 7.51 -17.88
CA LYS A 412 15.83 6.24 -18.63
C LYS A 412 14.41 5.88 -19.14
N GLY A 413 13.36 6.34 -18.44
CA GLY A 413 11.95 6.17 -18.83
C GLY A 413 11.34 7.37 -19.57
N GLY A 414 12.17 8.27 -20.10
CA GLY A 414 11.78 9.50 -20.80
C GLY A 414 11.60 10.73 -19.91
N ARG A 415 11.26 11.88 -20.52
CA ARG A 415 11.16 13.20 -19.84
C ARG A 415 10.00 13.31 -18.86
N ARG A 416 8.83 12.77 -19.20
CA ARG A 416 7.60 12.96 -18.42
C ARG A 416 7.67 12.20 -17.09
N LYS A 417 7.62 12.90 -15.96
CA LYS A 417 7.71 12.34 -14.59
C LYS A 417 9.05 11.67 -14.24
N HIS A 418 10.16 12.11 -14.84
CA HIS A 418 11.48 11.58 -14.49
C HIS A 418 11.83 11.84 -13.02
N HIS A 419 11.48 13.00 -12.46
CA HIS A 419 11.67 13.35 -11.04
C HIS A 419 10.98 12.36 -10.10
N HIS A 420 9.73 11.97 -10.38
CA HIS A 420 9.05 10.91 -9.64
C HIS A 420 9.77 9.56 -9.75
N ARG A 421 10.16 9.16 -10.96
CA ARG A 421 10.88 7.89 -11.18
C ARG A 421 12.25 7.89 -10.51
N GLY A 422 12.95 9.02 -10.49
CA GLY A 422 14.24 9.19 -9.83
C GLY A 422 14.13 9.00 -8.34
N ALA A 423 13.16 9.67 -7.71
CA ALA A 423 12.84 9.49 -6.30
C ALA A 423 12.48 8.04 -5.96
N ASP A 424 11.58 7.41 -6.73
CA ASP A 424 11.19 6.01 -6.55
C ASP A 424 12.38 5.05 -6.70
N ARG A 425 13.31 5.36 -7.62
CA ARG A 425 14.52 4.57 -7.83
C ARG A 425 15.45 4.66 -6.64
N VAL A 426 15.70 5.86 -6.09
CA VAL A 426 16.51 6.01 -4.87
C VAL A 426 15.90 5.29 -3.69
N LEU A 427 14.57 5.38 -3.51
CA LEU A 427 13.87 4.68 -2.44
C LEU A 427 13.99 3.16 -2.53
N ALA A 428 14.08 2.62 -3.75
CA ALA A 428 14.18 1.19 -4.01
C ALA A 428 15.62 0.68 -4.15
N ASP A 429 16.61 1.56 -4.31
CA ASP A 429 17.98 1.19 -4.63
C ASP A 429 18.66 0.45 -3.46
N GLU A 430 19.43 -0.59 -3.78
CA GLU A 430 20.13 -1.40 -2.79
C GLU A 430 21.64 -1.16 -2.75
N THR A 431 22.16 -0.46 -3.75
CA THR A 431 23.57 -0.13 -3.86
C THR A 431 23.92 1.07 -2.98
N LEU A 432 23.00 2.03 -2.87
CA LEU A 432 23.16 3.23 -2.05
C LEU A 432 23.26 2.86 -0.56
N PRO A 433 24.36 3.22 0.12
CA PRO A 433 24.59 2.93 1.52
C PRO A 433 23.92 3.95 2.44
N LEU A 434 22.61 4.15 2.23
CA LEU A 434 21.81 5.14 2.94
C LEU A 434 20.85 4.45 3.90
N ASP A 435 20.65 5.08 5.05
CA ASP A 435 19.52 4.74 5.90
C ASP A 435 18.18 5.29 5.39
N ILE A 436 17.10 4.97 6.10
CA ILE A 436 15.74 5.30 5.65
C ILE A 436 15.52 6.81 5.57
N ALA A 437 16.04 7.57 6.55
CA ALA A 437 15.86 9.01 6.60
C ALA A 437 16.72 9.70 5.53
N GLU A 438 18.00 9.32 5.43
CA GLU A 438 18.90 9.82 4.39
C GLU A 438 18.37 9.53 2.98
N ARG A 439 17.89 8.31 2.75
CA ARG A 439 17.28 7.91 1.48
C ARG A 439 16.02 8.69 1.15
N ALA A 440 15.16 8.92 2.14
CA ALA A 440 13.97 9.74 1.97
C ALA A 440 14.31 11.20 1.67
N VAL A 441 15.30 11.78 2.36
CA VAL A 441 15.80 13.14 2.10
C VAL A 441 16.35 13.28 0.69
N ILE A 442 17.18 12.34 0.23
CA ILE A 442 17.66 12.32 -1.16
C ILE A 442 16.50 12.17 -2.16
N ALA A 443 15.59 11.23 -1.92
CA ALA A 443 14.44 11.05 -2.79
C ALA A 443 13.57 12.30 -2.89
N LEU A 444 13.41 13.06 -1.80
CA LEU A 444 12.67 14.32 -1.78
C LEU A 444 13.36 15.42 -2.59
N MET A 445 14.68 15.58 -2.46
CA MET A 445 15.46 16.51 -3.28
C MET A 445 15.27 16.23 -4.77
N ILE A 446 15.41 14.97 -5.16
CA ILE A 446 15.21 14.51 -6.53
C ILE A 446 13.76 14.68 -6.98
N PHE A 447 12.80 14.48 -6.09
CA PHE A 447 11.40 14.68 -6.42
C PHE A 447 11.09 16.16 -6.72
N SER A 448 11.68 17.11 -5.98
CA SER A 448 11.33 18.53 -6.05
C SER A 448 12.25 19.41 -6.92
N HIS A 449 13.32 18.87 -7.51
CA HIS A 449 14.30 19.69 -8.26
C HIS A 449 13.69 20.42 -9.48
N ARG A 450 12.55 19.95 -10.00
CA ARG A 450 11.91 20.51 -11.20
C ARG A 450 10.55 21.16 -10.92
N GLY A 451 10.29 22.27 -11.63
CA GLY A 451 8.98 22.92 -11.65
C GLY A 451 8.61 23.51 -10.28
N ARG A 452 7.32 23.58 -9.97
CA ARG A 452 6.82 24.08 -8.67
C ARG A 452 6.66 22.97 -7.62
N HIS A 453 7.23 21.80 -7.87
CA HIS A 453 7.13 20.68 -6.94
C HIS A 453 7.89 20.98 -5.64
N THR A 454 7.27 20.59 -4.54
CA THR A 454 7.80 20.76 -3.19
C THR A 454 7.88 19.41 -2.47
N PRO A 455 8.86 19.20 -1.56
CA PRO A 455 9.00 17.94 -0.82
C PRO A 455 7.69 17.43 -0.20
N GLU A 456 6.84 18.32 0.31
CA GLU A 456 5.60 18.01 1.02
C GLU A 456 4.56 17.27 0.17
N GLU A 457 4.61 17.42 -1.16
CA GLU A 457 3.71 16.71 -2.07
C GLU A 457 4.00 15.19 -2.11
N HIS A 458 5.23 14.79 -1.76
CA HIS A 458 5.62 13.39 -1.79
C HIS A 458 5.21 12.66 -0.50
N PRO A 459 4.58 11.47 -0.57
CA PRO A 459 4.14 10.74 0.62
C PRO A 459 5.24 10.39 1.64
N VAL A 460 6.50 10.33 1.21
CA VAL A 460 7.64 10.07 2.12
C VAL A 460 7.96 11.25 3.03
N PHE A 461 7.47 12.46 2.72
CA PHE A 461 7.71 13.63 3.55
C PHE A 461 7.04 13.49 4.92
N ALA A 462 5.80 13.02 4.94
CA ALA A 462 5.04 12.74 6.17
C ALA A 462 5.65 11.60 7.01
N LEU A 463 6.62 10.88 6.44
CA LEU A 463 7.38 9.82 7.10
C LEU A 463 8.67 10.33 7.75
N LEU A 464 9.06 11.58 7.55
CA LEU A 464 10.25 12.15 8.17
C LEU A 464 9.93 12.75 9.56
N SER A 465 10.93 12.76 10.45
CA SER A 465 10.85 13.56 11.67
C SER A 465 10.75 15.05 11.32
N PRO A 466 10.22 15.92 12.20
CA PRO A 466 10.18 17.36 11.91
C PRO A 466 11.55 17.95 11.55
N THR A 467 12.62 17.47 12.19
CA THR A 467 14.00 17.84 11.88
C THR A 467 14.43 17.38 10.49
N ASP A 468 14.07 16.15 10.10
CA ASP A 468 14.38 15.62 8.77
C ASP A 468 13.54 16.28 7.67
N GLN A 469 12.32 16.72 7.99
CA GLN A 469 11.45 17.49 7.09
C GLN A 469 12.07 18.85 6.78
N ASP A 470 12.48 19.59 7.81
CA ASP A 470 13.20 20.88 7.66
C ASP A 470 14.51 20.69 6.88
N ARG A 471 15.28 19.65 7.21
CA ARG A 471 16.48 19.26 6.45
C ARG A 471 16.18 19.04 4.97
N ALA A 472 15.14 18.25 4.64
CA ALA A 472 14.77 17.97 3.26
C ALA A 472 14.37 19.25 2.50
N LEU A 473 13.61 20.14 3.14
CA LEU A 473 13.20 21.43 2.57
C LEU A 473 14.40 22.32 2.24
N ARG A 474 15.34 22.48 3.18
CA ARG A 474 16.56 23.28 3.00
C ARG A 474 17.40 22.73 1.85
N LEU A 475 17.74 21.45 1.89
CA LEU A 475 18.60 20.84 0.86
C LEU A 475 17.94 20.83 -0.52
N ALA A 476 16.65 20.53 -0.60
CA ALA A 476 15.89 20.59 -1.85
C ALA A 476 15.88 22.00 -2.45
N SER A 477 15.75 23.03 -1.62
CA SER A 477 15.78 24.41 -2.09
C SER A 477 17.11 24.80 -2.73
N LEU A 478 18.23 24.31 -2.19
CA LEU A 478 19.57 24.57 -2.74
C LEU A 478 19.77 23.82 -4.06
N LEU A 479 19.43 22.53 -4.12
CA LEU A 479 19.54 21.74 -5.35
C LEU A 479 18.69 22.35 -6.47
N LYS A 480 17.49 22.81 -6.16
CA LYS A 480 16.55 23.40 -7.13
C LYS A 480 17.10 24.69 -7.74
N VAL A 481 17.79 25.53 -6.95
CA VAL A 481 18.45 26.73 -7.45
C VAL A 481 19.68 26.36 -8.28
N ALA A 482 20.50 25.39 -7.84
CA ALA A 482 21.66 24.91 -8.60
C ALA A 482 21.29 24.34 -9.97
N ASP A 483 20.23 23.52 -10.03
CA ASP A 483 19.64 23.00 -11.28
C ASP A 483 19.02 24.12 -12.15
N GLY A 484 18.76 25.30 -11.59
CA GLY A 484 18.39 26.49 -12.36
C GLY A 484 19.57 27.14 -13.06
N PHE A 485 20.73 27.16 -12.40
CA PHE A 485 21.97 27.73 -12.95
C PHE A 485 22.58 26.91 -14.10
N ASP A 486 22.08 25.70 -14.36
CA ASP A 486 22.46 24.89 -15.51
C ASP A 486 21.25 24.28 -16.24
N TYR A 487 20.16 25.05 -16.31
CA TYR A 487 18.89 24.58 -16.88
C TYR A 487 18.99 24.06 -18.32
N ASP A 488 19.82 24.70 -19.15
CA ASP A 488 20.04 24.34 -20.56
C ASP A 488 21.27 23.43 -20.77
N HIS A 489 21.90 22.96 -19.68
CA HIS A 489 23.04 22.04 -19.67
C HIS A 489 24.27 22.62 -20.42
N THR A 490 24.45 23.94 -20.37
CA THR A 490 25.54 24.66 -21.05
C THR A 490 26.82 24.67 -20.23
N GLY A 491 26.71 24.52 -18.91
CA GLY A 491 27.84 24.61 -17.99
C GLY A 491 28.42 26.02 -17.85
N THR A 492 27.69 27.08 -18.23
CA THR A 492 28.22 28.45 -18.36
C THR A 492 28.60 29.08 -17.01
N ILE A 493 27.88 28.77 -15.94
CA ILE A 493 28.08 29.37 -14.62
C ILE A 493 28.97 28.49 -13.76
N HIS A 494 30.25 28.83 -13.62
CA HIS A 494 31.20 27.98 -12.87
C HIS A 494 31.34 28.34 -11.39
N THR A 495 31.22 29.62 -11.05
CA THR A 495 31.48 30.09 -9.69
C THR A 495 30.39 31.05 -9.24
N ILE A 496 29.91 30.82 -8.02
CA ILE A 496 28.92 31.66 -7.37
C ILE A 496 29.41 32.05 -5.97
N ARG A 497 29.11 33.28 -5.55
CA ARG A 497 29.44 33.76 -4.20
C ARG A 497 28.18 34.26 -3.52
N CYS A 498 27.88 33.69 -2.36
CA CYS A 498 26.70 34.05 -1.58
C CYS A 498 27.05 35.10 -0.54
N MET A 499 26.28 36.18 -0.50
CA MET A 499 26.34 37.22 0.53
C MET A 499 24.98 37.26 1.21
N THR A 500 24.96 36.95 2.50
CA THR A 500 23.73 36.91 3.29
C THR A 500 23.51 38.26 3.98
N SER A 501 22.33 38.83 3.81
CA SER A 501 21.87 40.02 4.52
C SER A 501 20.60 39.71 5.34
N ARG A 502 20.06 40.73 6.01
CA ARG A 502 18.85 40.56 6.84
C ARG A 502 17.61 40.17 6.02
N ASP A 503 17.47 40.65 4.79
CA ASP A 503 16.24 40.47 4.01
C ASP A 503 16.46 39.67 2.72
N ALA A 504 17.72 39.58 2.26
CA ALA A 504 18.05 38.91 1.01
C ALA A 504 19.36 38.12 1.07
N VAL A 505 19.46 37.11 0.22
CA VAL A 505 20.70 36.42 -0.15
C VAL A 505 21.07 36.89 -1.56
N THR A 506 22.21 37.57 -1.67
CA THR A 506 22.76 37.98 -2.96
C THR A 506 23.71 36.91 -3.46
N ILE A 507 23.46 36.35 -4.64
CA ILE A 507 24.37 35.46 -5.34
C ILE A 507 25.06 36.26 -6.45
N ALA A 508 26.35 36.49 -6.30
CA ALA A 508 27.18 37.03 -7.36
C ALA A 508 27.69 35.89 -8.25
N VAL A 509 27.38 35.94 -9.53
CA VAL A 509 27.75 34.93 -10.54
C VAL A 509 29.02 35.38 -11.27
N VAL A 510 29.99 34.48 -11.39
CA VAL A 510 31.22 34.72 -12.15
C VAL A 510 31.12 34.01 -13.49
N THR A 511 31.03 34.79 -14.56
CA THR A 511 30.91 34.34 -15.95
C THR A 511 31.87 35.16 -16.83
N PRO A 512 32.50 34.56 -17.85
CA PRO A 512 33.38 35.28 -18.79
C PRO A 512 32.65 36.19 -19.80
N GLY A 513 31.36 36.49 -19.62
CA GLY A 513 30.57 37.32 -20.55
C GLY A 513 29.32 37.95 -19.95
N GLU A 514 28.30 38.19 -20.78
CA GLU A 514 27.01 38.74 -20.35
C GLU A 514 26.30 37.84 -19.33
N VAL A 515 25.33 38.41 -18.60
CA VAL A 515 24.54 37.69 -17.59
C VAL A 515 23.79 36.53 -18.28
N PRO A 516 24.07 35.27 -17.92
CA PRO A 516 23.49 34.12 -18.62
C PRO A 516 21.98 34.02 -18.38
N VAL A 517 21.24 33.46 -19.34
CA VAL A 517 19.78 33.23 -19.22
C VAL A 517 19.45 32.30 -18.04
N GLU A 518 20.40 31.46 -17.69
CA GLU A 518 20.41 30.55 -16.55
C GLU A 518 20.19 31.30 -15.22
N CYS A 519 20.62 32.56 -15.10
CA CYS A 519 20.32 33.39 -13.93
C CYS A 519 18.81 33.60 -13.76
N GLU A 520 18.05 33.77 -14.85
CA GLU A 520 16.58 33.92 -14.77
C GLU A 520 15.88 32.59 -14.47
N HIS A 521 16.39 31.48 -15.01
CA HIS A 521 15.93 30.15 -14.64
C HIS A 521 16.14 29.86 -13.16
N ALA A 522 17.30 30.21 -12.61
CA ALA A 522 17.59 30.12 -11.18
C ALA A 522 16.66 31.01 -10.34
N ARG A 523 16.39 32.27 -10.74
CA ARG A 523 15.43 33.16 -10.05
C ARG A 523 14.02 32.56 -10.02
N THR A 524 13.58 31.96 -11.12
CA THR A 524 12.27 31.30 -11.23
C THR A 524 12.19 30.07 -10.32
N LYS A 525 13.27 29.29 -10.23
CA LYS A 525 13.38 28.09 -9.39
C LYS A 525 13.65 28.37 -7.90
N ALA A 526 13.83 29.63 -7.51
CA ALA A 526 14.07 30.04 -6.12
C ALA A 526 12.81 30.15 -5.25
N ASP A 527 11.64 29.72 -5.73
CA ASP A 527 10.37 29.74 -5.00
C ASP A 527 10.46 29.01 -3.65
N LEU A 528 11.03 27.81 -3.64
CA LEU A 528 11.23 27.03 -2.42
C LEU A 528 12.27 27.67 -1.50
N PHE A 529 13.35 28.24 -2.06
CA PHE A 529 14.38 28.94 -1.30
C PHE A 529 13.80 30.12 -0.52
N ARG A 530 13.04 31.00 -1.21
CA ARG A 530 12.40 32.17 -0.60
C ARG A 530 11.47 31.76 0.54
N ARG A 531 10.69 30.69 0.33
CA ARG A 531 9.77 30.16 1.34
C ARG A 531 10.48 29.57 2.56
N VAL A 532 11.56 28.82 2.35
CA VAL A 532 12.25 28.09 3.42
C VAL A 532 13.15 28.99 4.26
N PHE A 533 13.83 29.95 3.63
CA PHE A 533 14.74 30.85 4.32
C PHE A 533 14.10 32.19 4.71
N GLU A 534 12.89 32.48 4.22
CA GLU A 534 12.21 33.77 4.41
C GLU A 534 13.10 34.95 3.99
N ARG A 535 13.85 34.77 2.90
CA ARG A 535 14.76 35.76 2.31
C ARG A 535 14.58 35.79 0.81
N ASP A 536 14.66 36.98 0.23
CA ASP A 536 14.72 37.09 -1.22
C ASP A 536 16.04 36.55 -1.78
N LEU A 537 15.99 35.96 -2.98
CA LEU A 537 17.17 35.53 -3.70
C LEU A 537 17.45 36.52 -4.84
N VAL A 538 18.53 37.29 -4.70
CA VAL A 538 18.97 38.29 -5.68
C VAL A 538 20.19 37.74 -6.41
N ILE A 539 20.07 37.53 -7.72
CA ILE A 539 21.15 37.00 -8.57
C ILE A 539 21.74 38.15 -9.38
N ARG A 540 23.05 38.39 -9.26
CA ARG A 540 23.79 39.48 -9.89
C ARG A 540 24.97 39.00 -10.70
#